data_AF-A0A925BWJ1-F1
#
_entry.id   AF-A0A925BWJ1-F1
#
_cell.length_a   1.000
_cell.length_b   1.000
_cell.length_c   1.000
_cell.angle_alpha   90.00
_cell.angle_beta   90.00
_cell.angle_gamma   90.00
#
_symmetry.space_group_name_H-M   'P 1'
#
loop_
_entity.id
_entity.type
_entity.pdbx_description
1 polymer ?
#
loop_
_entity_poly.entity_id
_entity_poly.type
_entity_poly.pdbx_seq_one_letter_code
_entity_poly.pdbx_strand_id
1 'polypeptide(L)'
;GIIGAILGAILLTKLGETHLIYLRPIMAIYTLLLGVRIIINAFRKQQAPKKFRRFGLLAGVGGFLDSFGGGGWGPIVTTTLITRGRSPRFVIGSVSLTEFFVTLASAFTFFTLLGVTHWQVILALIIGGLVAAPIAARLTGKMPRKTSFILLGVLVIFWSVRILVKVL
;
A
#
# COMPACT_ATOMS: atom_id res chain seq x y z
N GLY A 1 -10.65 8.08 -1.35
CA GLY A 1 -9.57 7.59 -2.21
C GLY A 1 -8.68 8.74 -2.58
N ILE A 2 -8.95 9.33 -3.75
CA ILE A 2 -8.15 10.39 -4.38
C ILE A 2 -7.83 11.55 -3.42
N ILE A 3 -8.83 12.14 -2.78
CA ILE A 3 -8.62 13.24 -1.81
C ILE A 3 -7.65 12.82 -0.69
N GLY A 4 -7.80 11.60 -0.17
CA GLY A 4 -6.91 11.07 0.85
C GLY A 4 -5.47 10.92 0.34
N ALA A 5 -5.29 10.38 -0.87
CA ALA A 5 -3.99 10.26 -1.51
C ALA A 5 -3.31 11.61 -1.77
N ILE A 6 -4.06 12.58 -2.30
CA ILE A 6 -3.55 13.96 -2.52
C ILE A 6 -3.10 14.56 -1.19
N LEU A 7 -3.92 14.48 -0.13
CA LEU A 7 -3.56 14.97 1.20
C LEU A 7 -2.32 14.26 1.76
N GLY A 8 -2.24 12.93 1.58
CA GLY A 8 -1.10 12.14 2.01
C GLY A 8 0.19 12.53 1.30
N ALA A 9 0.13 12.73 -0.03
CA ALA A 9 1.27 13.16 -0.84
C ALA A 9 1.72 14.58 -0.49
N ILE A 10 0.79 15.53 -0.29
CA ILE A 10 1.10 16.90 0.15
C ILE A 10 1.80 16.87 1.51
N LEU A 11 1.22 16.15 2.47
CA LEU A 11 1.77 16.09 3.83
C LEU A 11 3.15 15.44 3.85
N LEU A 12 3.33 14.34 3.11
CA LEU A 12 4.62 13.66 3.01
C LEU A 12 5.68 14.58 2.40
N THR A 13 5.33 15.31 1.34
CA THR A 13 6.26 16.23 0.67
C THR A 13 6.68 17.37 1.60
N LYS A 14 5.71 18.02 2.28
CA LYS A 14 6.00 19.11 3.22
C LYS A 14 6.82 18.66 4.43
N LEU A 15 6.49 17.52 5.03
CA LEU A 15 7.26 16.98 6.17
C LEU A 15 8.62 16.41 5.74
N GLY A 16 8.70 15.92 4.51
CA GLY A 16 9.91 15.43 3.88
C GLY A 16 10.96 16.51 3.66
N GLU A 17 10.58 17.77 3.40
CA GLU A 17 11.57 18.83 3.22
C GLU A 17 12.17 19.33 4.54
N THR A 18 11.41 19.29 5.64
CA THR A 18 11.83 19.89 6.92
C THR A 18 12.42 18.88 7.92
N HIS A 19 12.02 17.60 7.87
CA HIS A 19 12.30 16.62 8.94
C HIS A 19 12.62 15.19 8.46
N LEU A 20 13.45 15.03 7.42
CA LEU A 20 13.87 13.70 6.91
C LEU A 20 14.41 12.74 7.98
N ILE A 21 15.09 13.28 9.00
CA ILE A 21 15.71 12.50 10.09
C ILE A 21 14.63 11.78 10.92
N TYR A 22 13.50 12.44 11.20
CA TYR A 22 12.40 11.87 11.98
C TYR A 22 11.41 11.07 11.11
N LEU A 23 11.28 11.43 9.84
CA LEU A 23 10.31 10.79 8.95
C LEU A 23 10.70 9.34 8.62
N ARG A 24 11.99 9.06 8.40
CA ARG A 24 12.51 7.71 8.10
C ARG A 24 12.15 6.66 9.17
N PRO A 25 12.43 6.87 10.48
CA PRO A 25 12.08 5.90 11.52
C PRO A 25 10.56 5.78 11.70
N ILE A 26 9.80 6.88 11.61
CA ILE A 26 8.32 6.83 11.69
C ILE A 26 7.73 5.95 10.58
N MET A 27 8.21 6.14 9.34
CA MET A 27 7.80 5.34 8.19
C MET A 27 8.21 3.87 8.32
N ALA A 28 9.39 3.61 8.88
CA ALA A 28 9.85 2.26 9.16
C ALA A 28 8.99 1.56 10.23
N ILE A 29 8.58 2.27 11.30
CA ILE A 29 7.64 1.75 12.30
C ILE A 29 6.27 1.49 11.69
N TYR A 30 5.74 2.42 10.88
CA TYR A 30 4.47 2.24 10.19
C TYR A 30 4.48 1.01 9.28
N THR A 31 5.52 0.86 8.44
CA THR A 31 5.67 -0.30 7.54
C THR A 31 5.89 -1.60 8.31
N LEU A 32 6.60 -1.56 9.45
CA LEU A 32 6.75 -2.70 10.35
C LEU A 32 5.40 -3.17 10.90
N LEU A 33 4.59 -2.25 11.42
CA LEU A 33 3.24 -2.54 11.91
C LEU A 33 2.35 -3.09 10.78
N LEU A 34 2.49 -2.55 9.57
CA LEU A 34 1.79 -3.06 8.38
C LEU A 34 2.22 -4.49 8.05
N GLY A 35 3.52 -4.79 8.09
CA GLY A 35 4.07 -6.13 7.87
C GLY A 35 3.54 -7.14 8.87
N VAL A 36 3.53 -6.80 10.17
CA VAL A 36 2.92 -7.62 11.22
C VAL A 36 1.43 -7.85 10.94
N ARG A 37 0.69 -6.82 10.53
CA ARG A 37 -0.72 -6.92 10.17
C ARG A 37 -0.97 -7.83 8.96
N ILE A 38 -0.10 -7.82 7.96
CA ILE A 38 -0.15 -8.72 6.81
C ILE A 38 0.00 -10.18 7.27
N ILE A 39 0.94 -10.47 8.19
CA ILE A 39 1.10 -11.81 8.76
C ILE A 39 -0.14 -12.23 9.54
N ILE A 40 -0.67 -11.36 10.42
CA ILE A 40 -1.90 -11.65 11.17
C ILE A 40 -3.06 -12.00 10.21
N ASN A 41 -3.19 -11.25 9.12
CA ASN A 41 -4.20 -11.51 8.09
C ASN A 41 -4.02 -12.86 7.37
N ALA A 42 -2.80 -13.43 7.35
CA ALA A 42 -2.56 -14.77 6.78
C ALA A 42 -3.25 -15.89 7.57
N PHE A 43 -3.39 -15.71 8.89
CA PHE A 43 -4.01 -16.69 9.79
C PHE A 43 -5.48 -16.40 10.09
N ARG A 44 -5.95 -15.19 9.75
CA ARG A 44 -7.32 -14.76 10.03
C ARG A 44 -8.30 -15.47 9.09
N LYS A 45 -9.19 -16.30 9.66
CA LYS A 45 -10.30 -16.91 8.92
C LYS A 45 -11.22 -15.82 8.36
N GLN A 46 -11.70 -16.01 7.13
CA GLN A 46 -12.67 -15.09 6.51
C GLN A 46 -13.94 -15.07 7.38
N GLN A 47 -14.20 -13.94 8.04
CA GLN A 47 -15.38 -13.78 8.89
C GLN A 47 -16.62 -13.47 8.05
N ALA A 48 -17.79 -13.83 8.60
CA ALA A 48 -19.09 -13.61 7.96
C ALA A 48 -19.34 -12.12 7.65
N PRO A 49 -20.09 -11.81 6.58
CA PRO A 49 -20.38 -10.45 6.16
C PRO A 49 -20.99 -9.59 7.27
N LYS A 50 -20.36 -8.47 7.62
CA LYS A 50 -21.03 -7.39 8.38
C LYS A 50 -21.31 -6.21 7.45
N LYS A 51 -22.56 -5.71 7.45
CA LYS A 51 -22.93 -4.47 6.75
C LYS A 51 -22.10 -3.32 7.29
N PHE A 52 -21.34 -2.66 6.42
CA PHE A 52 -20.67 -1.40 6.74
C PHE A 52 -21.06 -0.35 5.72
N ARG A 53 -21.31 0.88 6.18
CA ARG A 53 -21.78 1.99 5.35
C ARG A 53 -20.70 3.03 5.02
N ARG A 54 -19.55 3.05 5.72
CA ARG A 54 -18.54 4.12 5.61
C ARG A 54 -17.42 3.82 4.60
N PHE A 55 -17.78 3.43 3.37
CA PHE A 55 -16.80 3.11 2.31
C PHE A 55 -15.90 4.30 1.94
N GLY A 56 -16.47 5.52 1.91
CA GLY A 56 -15.73 6.74 1.59
C GLY A 56 -14.61 7.04 2.59
N LEU A 57 -14.88 6.89 3.90
CA LEU A 57 -13.87 7.09 4.95
C LEU A 57 -12.76 6.04 4.87
N LEU A 58 -13.11 4.77 4.67
CA LEU A 58 -12.13 3.70 4.51
C LEU A 58 -11.22 3.95 3.30
N ALA A 59 -11.80 4.36 2.16
CA ALA A 59 -11.04 4.71 0.96
C ALA A 59 -10.24 6.01 1.14
N GLY A 60 -10.70 6.95 1.97
CA GLY A 60 -9.97 8.17 2.32
C GLY A 60 -8.72 7.85 3.13
N VAL A 61 -8.88 7.14 4.25
CA VAL A 61 -7.77 6.71 5.11
C VAL A 61 -6.82 5.78 4.35
N GLY A 62 -7.36 4.84 3.58
CA GLY A 62 -6.57 3.93 2.75
C GLY A 62 -5.70 4.69 1.75
N GLY A 63 -6.27 5.66 1.02
CA GLY A 63 -5.52 6.46 0.04
C GLY A 63 -4.48 7.35 0.70
N PHE A 64 -4.81 7.96 1.84
CA PHE A 64 -3.87 8.75 2.61
C PHE A 64 -2.66 7.93 3.07
N LEU A 65 -2.90 6.77 3.68
CA LEU A 65 -1.84 5.89 4.16
C LEU A 65 -1.03 5.28 3.00
N ASP A 66 -1.64 5.09 1.84
CA ASP A 66 -0.95 4.61 0.65
C ASP A 66 0.04 5.63 0.11
N SER A 67 -0.36 6.90 0.02
CA SER A 67 0.52 7.99 -0.43
C SER A 67 1.52 8.45 0.61
N PHE A 68 1.13 8.51 1.88
CA PHE A 68 1.99 8.98 2.97
C PHE A 68 2.96 7.89 3.42
N GLY A 69 2.43 6.68 3.69
CA GLY A 69 3.13 5.57 4.33
C GLY A 69 3.65 4.50 3.36
N GLY A 70 3.03 4.35 2.19
CA GLY A 70 3.21 3.23 1.29
C GLY A 70 2.41 1.99 1.70
N GLY A 71 1.74 1.36 0.73
CA GLY A 71 1.12 0.04 0.90
C GLY A 71 -0.12 -0.01 1.79
N GLY A 72 -0.77 1.13 2.05
CA GLY A 72 -1.96 1.20 2.89
C GLY A 72 -3.20 0.58 2.25
N TRP A 73 -3.31 0.60 0.92
CA TRP A 73 -4.55 0.23 0.22
C TRP A 73 -4.88 -1.27 0.35
N GLY A 74 -3.93 -2.16 0.07
CA GLY A 74 -4.14 -3.61 0.07
C GLY A 74 -4.56 -4.18 1.44
N PRO A 75 -3.72 -4.05 2.49
CA PRO A 75 -3.98 -4.64 3.81
C PRO A 75 -5.15 -3.99 4.56
N ILE A 76 -5.53 -2.74 4.24
CA ILE A 76 -6.56 -1.99 4.96
C ILE A 76 -7.87 -1.96 4.17
N VAL A 77 -7.86 -1.51 2.91
CA VAL A 77 -9.08 -1.31 2.11
C VAL A 77 -9.57 -2.66 1.58
N THR A 78 -8.71 -3.41 0.90
CA THR A 78 -9.09 -4.68 0.25
C THR A 78 -9.53 -5.73 1.26
N THR A 79 -8.78 -5.93 2.35
CA THR A 79 -9.12 -6.92 3.38
C THR A 79 -10.44 -6.58 4.08
N THR A 80 -10.71 -5.29 4.32
CA THR A 80 -11.92 -4.82 4.97
C THR A 80 -13.14 -4.95 4.06
N LEU A 81 -12.97 -4.78 2.75
CA LEU A 81 -14.06 -4.96 1.78
C LEU A 81 -14.39 -6.44 1.55
N ILE A 82 -13.36 -7.30 1.46
CA ILE A 82 -13.55 -8.76 1.31
C ILE A 82 -14.25 -9.35 2.55
N THR A 83 -13.87 -8.93 3.76
CA THR A 83 -14.50 -9.39 5.01
C THR A 83 -15.94 -8.92 5.21
N ARG A 84 -16.46 -8.07 4.32
CA ARG A 84 -17.82 -7.51 4.41
C ARG A 84 -18.81 -8.12 3.41
N GLY A 85 -18.44 -9.24 2.79
CA GLY A 85 -19.36 -10.16 2.12
C GLY A 85 -19.84 -9.75 0.74
N ARG A 86 -19.19 -8.80 0.09
CA ARG A 86 -19.33 -8.67 -1.36
C ARG A 86 -18.56 -9.81 -2.03
N SER A 87 -19.04 -10.27 -3.18
CA SER A 87 -18.38 -11.37 -3.90
C SER A 87 -16.89 -10.99 -4.07
N PRO A 88 -15.95 -11.86 -3.65
CA PRO A 88 -14.52 -11.53 -3.68
C PRO A 88 -14.04 -11.05 -5.05
N ARG A 89 -14.59 -11.64 -6.12
CA ARG A 89 -14.30 -11.24 -7.52
C ARG A 89 -14.70 -9.80 -7.82
N PHE A 90 -15.88 -9.36 -7.36
CA PHE A 90 -16.34 -7.97 -7.54
C PHE A 90 -15.48 -7.00 -6.74
N VAL A 91 -15.19 -7.32 -5.48
CA VAL A 91 -14.35 -6.48 -4.62
C VAL A 91 -12.97 -6.30 -5.22
N ILE A 92 -12.32 -7.38 -5.67
CA ILE A 92 -10.98 -7.32 -6.24
C ILE A 92 -10.96 -6.41 -7.49
N GLY A 93 -11.92 -6.57 -8.39
CA GLY A 93 -12.01 -5.73 -9.60
C GLY A 93 -12.25 -4.26 -9.29
N SER A 94 -13.25 -3.94 -8.46
CA SER A 94 -13.56 -2.54 -8.10
C SER A 94 -12.44 -1.87 -7.32
N VAL A 95 -11.79 -2.60 -6.41
CA VAL A 95 -10.69 -2.07 -5.60
C VAL A 95 -9.46 -1.80 -6.45
N SER A 96 -9.11 -2.70 -7.36
CA SER A 96 -7.98 -2.50 -8.28
C SER A 96 -8.21 -1.30 -9.21
N LEU A 97 -9.41 -1.15 -9.77
CA LEU A 97 -9.74 0.02 -10.58
C LEU A 97 -9.65 1.32 -9.76
N THR A 98 -10.16 1.31 -8.53
CA THR A 98 -10.10 2.49 -7.66
C THR A 98 -8.65 2.81 -7.27
N GLU A 99 -7.85 1.79 -6.95
CA GLU A 99 -6.43 1.92 -6.59
C GLU A 99 -5.62 2.57 -7.71
N PHE A 100 -5.91 2.23 -8.97
CA PHE A 100 -5.27 2.87 -10.11
C PHE A 100 -5.48 4.40 -10.11
N PHE A 101 -6.71 4.88 -9.94
CA PHE A 101 -6.95 6.33 -9.90
C PHE A 101 -6.35 7.01 -8.67
N VAL A 102 -6.31 6.31 -7.53
CA VAL A 102 -5.73 6.82 -6.28
C VAL A 102 -4.22 6.95 -6.39
N THR A 103 -3.55 5.93 -6.91
CA THR A 103 -2.09 5.93 -7.13
C THR A 103 -1.70 6.91 -8.25
N LEU A 104 -2.50 7.03 -9.32
CA LEU A 104 -2.30 8.02 -10.37
C LEU A 104 -2.40 9.46 -9.83
N ALA A 105 -3.42 9.75 -9.02
CA ALA A 105 -3.55 11.06 -8.38
C ALA A 105 -2.39 11.36 -7.43
N SER A 106 -1.94 10.36 -6.66
CA SER A 106 -0.76 10.49 -5.79
C SER A 106 0.50 10.79 -6.60
N ALA A 107 0.73 10.05 -7.69
CA ALA A 107 1.89 10.23 -8.55
C ALA A 107 1.89 11.63 -9.18
N PHE A 108 0.75 12.07 -9.72
CA PHE A 108 0.61 13.42 -10.27
C PHE A 108 0.88 14.49 -9.21
N THR A 109 0.35 14.32 -7.99
CA THR A 109 0.61 15.25 -6.87
C THR A 109 2.10 15.32 -6.55
N PHE A 110 2.79 14.18 -6.44
CA PHE A 110 4.24 14.17 -6.24
C PHE A 110 5.00 14.86 -7.39
N PHE A 111 4.63 14.62 -8.65
CA PHE A 111 5.24 15.31 -9.79
C PHE A 111 5.04 16.83 -9.73
N THR A 112 3.87 17.31 -9.31
CA THR A 112 3.61 18.75 -9.19
C THR A 112 4.35 19.41 -8.03
N LEU A 113 4.56 18.68 -6.92
CA LEU A 113 5.18 19.25 -5.72
C LEU A 113 6.70 19.13 -5.71
N LEU A 114 7.24 17.97 -6.11
CA LEU A 114 8.68 17.67 -6.10
C LEU A 114 9.35 17.91 -7.47
N GLY A 115 8.56 18.17 -8.51
CA GLY A 115 9.03 18.22 -9.89
C GLY A 115 9.40 16.84 -10.45
N VAL A 116 9.95 16.82 -11.66
CA VAL A 116 10.44 15.61 -12.33
C VAL A 116 11.89 15.33 -11.91
N THR A 117 12.09 15.02 -10.64
CA THR A 117 13.38 14.56 -10.12
C THR A 117 13.52 13.05 -10.30
N HIS A 118 14.72 12.58 -10.63
CA HIS A 118 15.04 11.14 -10.79
C HIS A 118 14.17 10.38 -11.82
N TRP A 119 13.83 11.01 -12.96
CA TRP A 119 13.03 10.37 -14.02
C TRP A 119 13.60 9.03 -14.51
N GLN A 120 14.93 8.85 -14.46
CA GLN A 120 15.57 7.58 -14.79
C GLN A 120 15.16 6.46 -13.81
N VAL A 121 15.10 6.76 -12.52
CA VAL A 121 14.68 5.79 -11.49
C VAL A 121 13.19 5.46 -11.67
N ILE A 122 12.36 6.48 -11.94
CA ILE A 122 10.93 6.29 -12.18
C ILE A 122 10.72 5.37 -13.41
N LEU A 123 11.40 5.64 -14.53
CA LEU A 123 11.32 4.78 -15.72
C LEU A 123 11.81 3.35 -15.46
N ALA A 124 12.94 3.19 -14.75
CA ALA A 124 13.45 1.87 -14.40
C ALA A 124 12.44 1.07 -13.55
N LEU A 125 11.76 1.73 -12.60
CA LEU A 125 10.71 1.13 -11.79
C LEU A 125 9.47 0.76 -12.62
N ILE A 126 9.07 1.61 -13.57
CA ILE A 126 7.94 1.31 -14.49
C ILE A 126 8.26 0.09 -15.35
N ILE A 127 9.44 0.05 -15.99
CA ILE A 127 9.85 -1.07 -16.83
C ILE A 127 9.98 -2.34 -16.00
N GLY A 128 10.65 -2.28 -14.85
CA GLY A 128 10.78 -3.41 -13.93
C GLY A 128 9.43 -3.94 -13.45
N GLY A 129 8.50 -3.06 -13.12
CA GLY A 129 7.13 -3.41 -12.74
C GLY A 129 6.35 -4.05 -13.87
N LEU A 130 6.46 -3.52 -15.09
CA LEU A 130 5.78 -4.06 -16.28
C LEU A 130 6.24 -5.48 -16.61
N VAL A 131 7.55 -5.74 -16.50
CA VAL A 131 8.13 -7.08 -16.72
C VAL A 131 7.80 -8.03 -15.56
N ALA A 132 7.78 -7.54 -14.32
CA ALA A 132 7.46 -8.35 -13.14
C ALA A 132 5.98 -8.74 -13.07
N ALA A 133 5.06 -7.89 -13.54
CA ALA A 133 3.61 -8.13 -13.48
C ALA A 133 3.15 -9.48 -14.07
N PRO A 134 3.51 -9.88 -15.31
CA PRO A 134 3.10 -11.18 -15.86
C PRO A 134 3.69 -12.37 -15.08
N ILE A 135 4.91 -12.22 -14.55
CA ILE A 135 5.55 -13.24 -13.72
C ILE A 135 4.79 -13.39 -12.40
N ALA A 136 4.45 -12.27 -11.75
CA ALA A 136 3.66 -12.23 -10.53
C ALA A 136 2.25 -12.83 -10.73
N ALA A 137 1.58 -12.53 -11.85
CA ALA A 137 0.27 -13.09 -12.19
C ALA A 137 0.32 -14.62 -12.35
N ARG A 138 1.38 -15.16 -12.98
CA ARG A 138 1.57 -16.61 -13.14
C ARG A 138 1.88 -17.31 -11.82
N LEU A 139 2.64 -16.67 -10.93
CA LEU A 139 3.00 -17.22 -9.61
C LEU A 139 1.83 -17.18 -8.62
N THR A 140 1.07 -16.09 -8.59
CA THR A 140 -0.08 -15.94 -7.67
C THR A 140 -1.18 -16.97 -7.91
N GLY A 141 -1.34 -17.45 -9.15
CA GLY A 141 -2.27 -18.54 -9.46
C GLY A 141 -1.84 -19.91 -8.92
N LYS A 142 -0.56 -20.11 -8.58
CA LYS A 142 -0.01 -21.40 -8.13
C LYS A 142 0.26 -21.45 -6.62
N MET A 143 0.34 -20.31 -5.94
CA MET A 143 0.70 -20.24 -4.52
C MET A 143 -0.52 -20.24 -3.59
N PRO A 144 -0.48 -20.98 -2.46
CA PRO A 144 -1.50 -20.86 -1.43
C PRO A 144 -1.53 -19.44 -0.87
N ARG A 145 -2.74 -18.87 -0.75
CA ARG A 145 -2.96 -17.51 -0.22
C ARG A 145 -2.20 -17.25 1.08
N LYS A 146 -2.17 -18.22 2.00
CA LYS A 146 -1.46 -18.11 3.28
C LYS A 146 0.04 -17.88 3.09
N THR A 147 0.68 -18.63 2.19
CA THR A 147 2.11 -18.52 1.90
C THR A 147 2.46 -17.16 1.31
N SER A 148 1.66 -16.63 0.38
CA SER A 148 1.90 -15.30 -0.20
C SER A 148 1.85 -14.18 0.83
N PHE A 149 0.89 -14.22 1.76
CA PHE A 149 0.80 -13.23 2.84
C PHE A 149 1.97 -13.35 3.83
N ILE A 150 2.38 -14.58 4.20
CA ILE A 150 3.53 -14.78 5.09
C ILE A 150 4.81 -14.26 4.42
N LEU A 151 5.05 -14.60 3.16
CA LEU A 151 6.25 -14.17 2.41
C LEU A 151 6.32 -12.64 2.31
N LEU A 152 5.21 -12.00 1.94
CA LEU A 152 5.12 -10.54 1.87
C LEU A 152 5.35 -9.89 3.25
N GLY A 153 4.71 -10.42 4.29
CA GLY A 153 4.85 -9.89 5.65
C GLY A 153 6.27 -10.01 6.19
N VAL A 154 6.93 -11.16 5.99
CA VAL A 154 8.34 -11.36 6.38
C VAL A 154 9.25 -10.42 5.61
N LEU A 155 9.06 -10.26 4.30
CA LEU A 155 9.86 -9.35 3.48
C LEU A 155 9.75 -7.90 3.96
N VAL A 156 8.53 -7.43 4.23
CA VAL A 156 8.28 -6.08 4.73
C VAL A 156 8.92 -5.88 6.10
N ILE A 157 8.67 -6.80 7.06
CA ILE A 157 9.24 -6.72 8.41
C ILE A 157 10.76 -6.69 8.35
N PHE A 158 11.37 -7.58 7.57
CA PHE A 158 12.82 -7.65 7.41
C PHE A 158 13.37 -6.31 6.91
N TRP A 159 12.79 -5.74 5.85
CA TRP A 159 13.23 -4.47 5.30
C TRP A 159 13.04 -3.32 6.31
N SER A 160 11.89 -3.24 6.97
CA SER A 160 11.60 -2.22 7.99
C SER A 160 12.57 -2.27 9.18
N VAL A 161 12.90 -3.47 9.69
CA VAL A 161 13.91 -3.64 10.75
C VAL A 161 15.29 -3.17 10.26
N ARG A 162 15.65 -3.50 9.02
CA ARG A 162 16.92 -3.10 8.41
C ARG A 162 17.05 -1.58 8.27
N ILE A 163 15.96 -0.86 8.01
CA ILE A 163 15.94 0.61 8.06
C ILE A 163 16.16 1.07 9.50
N LEU A 164 15.39 0.56 10.47
CA LEU A 164 15.43 1.01 11.85
C LEU A 164 16.83 0.86 12.45
N VAL A 165 17.49 -0.28 12.22
CA VAL A 165 18.86 -0.54 12.68
C VAL A 165 19.88 0.40 12.02
N LYS A 166 19.64 0.86 10.80
CA LYS A 166 20.54 1.80 10.11
C LYS A 166 20.33 3.26 10.53
N VAL A 167 19.18 3.56 11.13
CA VAL A 167 18.79 4.90 11.57
C VAL A 167 19.12 5.13 13.05
N LEU A 168 19.09 4.08 13.87
CA LEU A 168 19.64 4.07 15.23
C LEU A 168 21.17 4.13 15.21
#